data_AF-A0A6M0EPY2-F1
#
_entry.id   AF-A0A6M0EPY2-F1
#
_cell.length_a   1.000
_cell.length_b   1.000
_cell.length_c   1.000
_cell.angle_alpha   90.00
_cell.angle_beta   90.00
_cell.angle_gamma   90.00
#
_symmetry.space_group_name_H-M   'P 1'
#
loop_
_entity.id
_entity.type
_entity.pdbx_description
1 polymer ?
#
loop_
_entity_poly.entity_id
_entity_poly.type
_entity_poly.pdbx_seq_one_letter_code
_entity_poly.pdbx_strand_id
1 'polypeptide(L)'
;MPTPNLYWYIIFGDSGNDYLYGGSGNDTLLGSTGNDYLSGSSGNDILNGYGSGTEYDTLSGGDGKDTFLLGNTSSIFYLGAGHATITDFDWREYDKFQAYGSIDNYSLNQSSNVSGGSALDTQIYYRGDLIGVVQDTTDVLLRADFNFV
;
A
#
# COMPACT_ATOMS: atom_id res chain seq x y z
N MET A 1 -20.09 4.76 31.56
CA MET A 1 -19.53 5.03 30.22
C MET A 1 -19.28 3.67 29.58
N PRO A 2 -19.89 3.33 28.42
CA PRO A 2 -19.45 2.14 27.70
C PRO A 2 -18.01 2.36 27.25
N THR A 3 -17.17 1.33 27.36
CA THR A 3 -15.79 1.31 26.87
C THR A 3 -15.79 1.48 25.35
N PRO A 4 -14.90 2.29 24.75
CA PRO A 4 -14.77 2.30 23.30
C PRO A 4 -14.31 0.91 22.87
N ASN A 5 -15.15 0.20 22.13
CA ASN A 5 -14.75 -1.04 21.48
C ASN A 5 -13.74 -0.67 20.39
N LEU A 6 -12.50 -1.13 20.56
CA LEU A 6 -11.47 -1.21 19.52
C LEU A 6 -11.96 -2.21 18.46
N TYR A 7 -12.89 -1.81 17.60
CA TYR A 7 -13.27 -2.66 16.49
C TYR A 7 -12.18 -2.55 15.42
N TRP A 8 -11.42 -3.62 15.28
CA TRP A 8 -10.67 -3.88 14.05
C TRP A 8 -11.68 -4.42 13.04
N TYR A 9 -12.08 -3.62 12.05
CA TYR A 9 -12.98 -4.11 11.01
C TYR A 9 -12.14 -4.71 9.88
N ILE A 10 -12.48 -5.93 9.47
CA ILE A 10 -11.86 -6.57 8.31
C ILE A 10 -12.86 -6.46 7.15
N ILE A 11 -12.44 -5.77 6.08
CA ILE A 11 -13.24 -5.50 4.88
C ILE A 11 -12.65 -6.31 3.74
N PHE A 12 -13.51 -7.01 3.01
CA PHE A 12 -13.15 -7.81 1.84
C PHE A 12 -13.84 -7.24 0.60
N GLY A 13 -13.08 -7.07 -0.48
CA GLY A 13 -13.62 -6.72 -1.82
C GLY A 13 -14.15 -7.93 -2.58
N ASP A 14 -13.62 -9.12 -2.27
CA ASP A 14 -13.86 -10.36 -3.02
C ASP A 14 -13.33 -10.28 -4.46
N SER A 15 -14.08 -10.76 -5.45
CA SER A 15 -13.65 -10.73 -6.85
C SER A 15 -14.33 -9.58 -7.57
N GLY A 16 -13.57 -8.76 -8.27
CA GLY A 16 -14.10 -7.61 -8.98
C GLY A 16 -13.20 -6.41 -8.81
N ASN A 17 -13.63 -5.28 -9.38
CA ASN A 17 -13.01 -4.01 -9.09
C ASN A 17 -13.84 -3.35 -8.00
N ASP A 18 -13.29 -3.28 -6.79
CA ASP A 18 -14.05 -2.93 -5.61
C ASP A 18 -13.64 -1.57 -5.03
N TYR A 19 -14.56 -0.95 -4.30
CA TYR A 19 -14.32 0.27 -3.53
C TYR A 19 -14.50 -0.04 -2.05
N LEU A 20 -13.39 -0.04 -1.31
CA LEU A 20 -13.35 -0.37 0.12
C LEU A 20 -13.06 0.89 0.92
N TYR A 21 -13.84 1.12 1.98
CA TYR A 21 -13.69 2.25 2.89
C TYR A 21 -13.68 1.74 4.33
N GLY A 22 -12.57 1.90 5.05
CA GLY A 22 -12.40 1.53 6.46
C GLY A 22 -13.25 2.40 7.37
N GLY A 23 -13.07 3.71 7.25
CA GLY A 23 -13.82 4.70 8.00
C GLY A 23 -13.07 5.10 9.26
N SER A 24 -13.68 4.90 10.43
CA SER A 24 -13.04 5.23 11.70
C SER A 24 -12.67 3.97 12.45
N GLY A 25 -11.41 3.86 12.86
CA GLY A 25 -10.90 2.68 13.55
C GLY A 25 -9.64 2.16 12.90
N ASN A 26 -9.09 1.08 13.43
CA ASN A 26 -7.92 0.46 12.83
C ASN A 26 -8.42 -0.72 11.99
N ASP A 27 -8.53 -0.54 10.69
CA ASP A 27 -9.17 -1.47 9.79
C ASP A 27 -8.15 -2.30 9.00
N THR A 28 -8.62 -3.40 8.44
CA THR A 28 -7.87 -4.23 7.50
C THR A 28 -8.67 -4.36 6.22
N LEU A 29 -8.19 -3.76 5.15
CA LEU A 29 -8.85 -3.74 3.85
C LEU A 29 -8.14 -4.72 2.91
N LEU A 30 -8.91 -5.68 2.38
CA LEU A 30 -8.43 -6.76 1.53
C LEU A 30 -9.17 -6.71 0.18
N GLY A 31 -8.56 -6.09 -0.83
CA GLY A 31 -9.12 -5.93 -2.19
C GLY A 31 -9.39 -7.28 -2.85
N SER A 32 -8.39 -8.16 -2.79
CA SER A 32 -8.41 -9.51 -3.37
C SER A 32 -8.18 -9.50 -4.87
N THR A 33 -9.12 -9.87 -5.75
CA THR A 33 -8.79 -9.96 -7.19
C THR A 33 -9.52 -8.91 -8.00
N GLY A 34 -8.77 -8.08 -8.71
CA GLY A 34 -9.24 -7.07 -9.65
C GLY A 34 -8.48 -5.77 -9.42
N ASN A 35 -8.96 -4.68 -10.00
CA ASN A 35 -8.37 -3.35 -9.82
C ASN A 35 -9.18 -2.60 -8.77
N ASP A 36 -8.66 -2.52 -7.56
CA ASP A 36 -9.39 -2.06 -6.40
C ASP A 36 -9.01 -0.63 -5.98
N TYR A 37 -9.93 0.02 -5.30
CA TYR A 37 -9.72 1.27 -4.59
C TYR A 37 -9.93 1.03 -3.10
N LEU A 38 -8.89 1.20 -2.29
CA LEU A 38 -8.93 1.03 -0.84
C LEU A 38 -8.62 2.37 -0.15
N SER A 39 -9.48 2.78 0.77
CA SER A 39 -9.27 3.96 1.63
C SER A 39 -9.45 3.59 3.10
N GLY A 40 -8.38 3.67 3.90
CA GLY A 40 -8.41 3.42 5.33
C GLY A 40 -9.19 4.50 6.10
N SER A 41 -8.98 5.75 5.71
CA SER A 41 -9.60 6.97 6.27
C SER A 41 -8.99 7.42 7.59
N SER A 42 -9.37 6.88 8.74
CA SER A 42 -8.82 7.37 10.02
C SER A 42 -8.54 6.22 10.98
N GLY A 43 -7.30 6.14 11.44
CA GLY A 43 -6.81 5.11 12.33
C GLY A 43 -5.55 4.46 11.78
N ASN A 44 -5.13 3.37 12.36
CA ASN A 44 -3.94 2.65 11.90
C ASN A 44 -4.37 1.45 11.07
N ASP A 45 -4.35 1.60 9.77
CA ASP A 45 -4.95 0.66 8.83
C ASP A 45 -3.92 -0.28 8.19
N ILE A 46 -4.42 -1.43 7.74
CA ILE A 46 -3.66 -2.40 6.95
C ILE A 46 -4.34 -2.51 5.59
N LEU A 47 -3.66 -2.11 4.53
CA LEU A 47 -4.20 -2.09 3.18
C LEU A 47 -3.49 -3.12 2.30
N ASN A 48 -4.27 -4.05 1.74
CA ASN A 48 -3.79 -5.07 0.81
C ASN A 48 -4.72 -5.13 -0.40
N GLY A 49 -4.31 -4.54 -1.52
CA GLY A 49 -5.04 -4.70 -2.78
C GLY A 49 -4.95 -6.14 -3.31
N TYR A 50 -3.76 -6.73 -3.25
CA TYR A 50 -3.41 -8.08 -3.74
C TYR A 50 -3.48 -8.22 -5.27
N GLY A 51 -2.45 -7.77 -6.00
CA GLY A 51 -2.40 -7.96 -7.45
C GLY A 51 -1.79 -9.29 -7.90
N SER A 52 -2.53 -10.06 -8.71
CA SER A 52 -2.03 -11.21 -9.49
C SER A 52 -1.44 -10.81 -10.86
N GLY A 53 -0.42 -9.96 -10.84
CA GLY A 53 0.46 -9.70 -11.98
C GLY A 53 -0.04 -8.83 -13.13
N THR A 54 -1.33 -8.50 -13.22
CA THR A 54 -1.84 -7.48 -14.19
C THR A 54 -2.76 -6.43 -13.57
N GLU A 55 -2.96 -6.50 -12.27
CA GLU A 55 -3.87 -5.67 -11.51
C GLU A 55 -3.20 -4.38 -11.05
N TYR A 56 -4.01 -3.33 -10.99
CA TYR A 56 -3.61 -2.00 -10.58
C TYR A 56 -4.55 -1.53 -9.49
N ASP A 57 -4.05 -1.49 -8.27
CA ASP A 57 -4.82 -1.05 -7.11
C ASP A 57 -4.43 0.36 -6.72
N THR A 58 -5.39 1.12 -6.20
CA THR A 58 -5.17 2.45 -5.62
C THR A 58 -5.42 2.37 -4.12
N LEU A 59 -4.41 2.72 -3.33
CA LEU A 59 -4.43 2.60 -1.87
C LEU A 59 -4.21 3.98 -1.24
N SER A 60 -5.09 4.34 -0.31
CA SER A 60 -5.00 5.55 0.51
C SER A 60 -5.12 5.16 1.98
N GLY A 61 -4.09 5.42 2.76
CA GLY A 61 -4.09 5.14 4.20
C GLY A 61 -5.05 6.05 4.94
N GLY A 62 -4.94 7.35 4.71
CA GLY A 62 -5.65 8.39 5.46
C GLY A 62 -4.83 8.85 6.66
N ASP A 63 -5.51 9.28 7.71
CA ASP A 63 -4.86 9.75 8.94
C ASP A 63 -4.44 8.55 9.80
N GLY A 64 -3.18 8.51 10.23
CA GLY A 64 -2.70 7.54 11.21
C GLY A 64 -1.52 6.73 10.70
N LYS A 65 -1.18 5.66 11.43
CA LYS A 65 -0.01 4.84 11.10
C LYS A 65 -0.44 3.65 10.25
N ASP A 66 -0.26 3.77 8.95
CA ASP A 66 -0.75 2.77 8.01
C ASP A 66 0.31 1.79 7.55
N THR A 67 -0.14 0.60 7.15
CA THR A 67 0.72 -0.42 6.56
C THR A 67 0.18 -0.85 5.20
N PHE A 68 0.91 -0.50 4.14
CA PHE A 68 0.63 -0.90 2.77
C PHE A 68 1.34 -2.22 2.46
N LEU A 69 0.57 -3.27 2.15
CA LEU A 69 1.12 -4.60 1.88
C LEU A 69 1.49 -4.72 0.41
N LEU A 70 2.80 -4.73 0.15
CA LEU A 70 3.34 -5.09 -1.16
C LEU A 70 3.78 -6.55 -1.20
N GLY A 71 3.69 -7.28 -0.09
CA GLY A 71 4.02 -8.70 -0.01
C GLY A 71 3.79 -9.27 1.39
N ASN A 72 4.00 -10.58 1.50
CA ASN A 72 3.96 -11.33 2.76
C ASN A 72 5.23 -12.18 2.92
N THR A 73 5.28 -13.04 3.94
CA THR A 73 6.44 -13.92 4.23
C THR A 73 6.74 -14.96 3.15
N SER A 74 5.87 -15.12 2.17
CA SER A 74 5.99 -16.13 1.11
C SER A 74 6.27 -15.52 -0.26
N SER A 75 5.73 -14.34 -0.55
CA SER A 75 5.88 -13.70 -1.86
C SER A 75 5.63 -12.19 -1.83
N ILE A 76 6.13 -11.51 -2.85
CA ILE A 76 5.68 -10.16 -3.20
C ILE A 76 4.30 -10.24 -3.89
N PHE A 77 3.52 -9.19 -3.77
CA PHE A 77 2.31 -8.92 -4.54
C PHE A 77 2.68 -8.11 -5.78
N TYR A 78 1.85 -8.12 -6.82
CA TYR A 78 2.10 -7.38 -8.07
C TYR A 78 3.34 -7.86 -8.86
N LEU A 79 3.42 -9.15 -9.17
CA LEU A 79 4.46 -9.68 -10.06
C LEU A 79 4.01 -9.66 -11.53
N GLY A 80 4.52 -8.71 -12.32
CA GLY A 80 4.26 -8.65 -13.75
C GLY A 80 4.08 -7.22 -14.25
N ALA A 81 2.96 -6.97 -14.93
CA ALA A 81 2.63 -5.64 -15.45
C ALA A 81 1.88 -4.76 -14.43
N GLY A 82 1.26 -5.37 -13.42
CA GLY A 82 0.49 -4.69 -12.37
C GLY A 82 1.36 -4.03 -11.29
N HIS A 83 0.79 -3.09 -10.53
CA HIS A 83 1.41 -2.45 -9.35
C HIS A 83 0.36 -1.78 -8.46
N ALA A 84 0.71 -1.52 -7.19
CA ALA A 84 -0.09 -0.65 -6.32
C ALA A 84 0.28 0.83 -6.54
N THR A 85 -0.72 1.71 -6.57
CA THR A 85 -0.55 3.17 -6.49
C THR A 85 -0.93 3.63 -5.09
N ILE A 86 -0.01 4.25 -4.38
CA ILE A 86 -0.22 4.77 -3.02
C ILE A 86 -0.30 6.29 -3.11
N THR A 87 -1.43 6.84 -2.67
CA THR A 87 -1.80 8.24 -2.98
C THR A 87 -1.44 9.25 -1.89
N ASP A 88 -1.18 8.79 -0.66
CA ASP A 88 -1.10 9.66 0.52
C ASP A 88 -0.05 9.23 1.56
N PHE A 89 0.92 8.39 1.18
CA PHE A 89 1.97 7.92 2.10
C PHE A 89 2.64 9.08 2.87
N ASP A 90 2.55 9.07 4.20
CA ASP A 90 3.22 10.04 5.06
C ASP A 90 4.18 9.36 6.05
N TRP A 91 5.48 9.51 5.79
CA TRP A 91 6.53 9.02 6.69
C TRP A 91 6.48 9.68 8.08
N ARG A 92 5.87 10.87 8.21
CA ARG A 92 5.72 11.59 9.50
C ARG A 92 4.68 10.94 10.40
N GLU A 93 3.71 10.24 9.81
CA GLU A 93 2.69 9.47 10.53
C GLU A 93 3.16 8.03 10.83
N TYR A 94 4.38 7.70 10.39
CA TYR A 94 5.03 6.39 10.52
C TYR A 94 4.45 5.31 9.62
N ASP A 95 3.91 5.69 8.47
CA ASP A 95 3.51 4.76 7.44
C ASP A 95 4.64 3.82 7.05
N LYS A 96 4.25 2.59 6.71
CA LYS A 96 5.16 1.53 6.31
C LYS A 96 4.65 0.75 5.13
N PHE A 97 5.58 0.25 4.35
CA PHE A 97 5.37 -0.85 3.43
C PHE A 97 5.75 -2.15 4.12
N GLN A 98 4.92 -3.19 4.00
CA GLN A 98 5.35 -4.56 4.25
C GLN A 98 5.80 -5.18 2.93
N ALA A 99 6.97 -5.83 2.94
CA ALA A 99 7.57 -6.38 1.73
C ALA A 99 8.29 -7.71 1.98
N TYR A 100 8.33 -8.59 0.98
CA TYR A 100 8.90 -9.93 1.08
C TYR A 100 10.44 -9.96 0.97
N GLY A 101 11.10 -10.68 1.87
CA GLY A 101 12.49 -11.08 1.71
C GLY A 101 13.50 -10.07 2.26
N SER A 102 14.49 -9.66 1.45
CA SER A 102 15.58 -8.76 1.88
C SER A 102 15.58 -7.47 1.09
N ILE A 103 15.97 -6.38 1.75
CA ILE A 103 16.18 -5.04 1.18
C ILE A 103 17.03 -5.04 -0.09
N ASP A 104 17.99 -5.97 -0.22
CA ASP A 104 18.87 -6.06 -1.38
C ASP A 104 18.13 -6.44 -2.68
N ASN A 105 16.90 -6.95 -2.58
CA ASN A 105 16.06 -7.23 -3.75
C ASN A 105 15.29 -6.00 -4.24
N TYR A 106 15.38 -4.87 -3.54
CA TYR A 106 14.57 -3.69 -3.80
C TYR A 106 15.40 -2.51 -4.27
N SER A 107 14.82 -1.71 -5.16
CA SER A 107 15.37 -0.44 -5.59
C SER A 107 14.26 0.59 -5.77
N LEU A 108 14.60 1.87 -5.57
CA LEU A 108 13.68 2.98 -5.78
C LEU A 108 14.12 3.79 -7.02
N ASN A 109 13.15 4.26 -7.79
CA ASN A 109 13.36 5.27 -8.83
C ASN A 109 12.50 6.49 -8.53
N GLN A 110 13.14 7.66 -8.48
CA GLN A 110 12.56 8.93 -8.06
C GLN A 110 12.78 10.02 -9.13
N SER A 111 12.94 9.62 -10.39
CA SER A 111 13.35 10.51 -11.49
C SER A 111 12.21 10.99 -12.39
N SER A 112 11.01 10.44 -12.23
CA SER A 112 9.83 10.77 -13.04
C SER A 112 8.55 10.76 -12.21
N ASN A 113 7.61 11.64 -12.56
CA ASN A 113 6.20 11.47 -12.21
C ASN A 113 5.60 10.44 -13.18
N VAL A 114 5.08 9.35 -12.63
CA VAL A 114 4.44 8.25 -13.37
C VAL A 114 2.92 8.31 -13.21
N SER A 115 2.45 8.89 -12.12
CA SER A 115 1.06 9.10 -11.75
C SER A 115 0.93 10.32 -10.82
N GLY A 116 -0.29 10.78 -10.53
CA GLY A 116 -0.48 12.01 -9.74
C GLY A 116 -0.28 13.26 -10.60
N GLY A 117 0.03 14.42 -9.98
CA GLY A 117 -0.10 15.70 -10.69
C GLY A 117 0.90 16.80 -10.37
N SER A 118 1.72 16.69 -9.32
CA SER A 118 2.40 17.88 -8.78
C SER A 118 3.90 17.70 -8.51
N ALA A 119 4.38 16.47 -8.28
CA ALA A 119 5.77 16.20 -7.92
C ALA A 119 6.26 14.86 -8.53
N LEU A 120 7.54 14.55 -8.34
CA LEU A 120 8.09 13.25 -8.75
C LEU A 120 7.55 12.15 -7.84
N ASP A 121 7.33 10.97 -8.42
CA ASP A 121 6.88 9.81 -7.66
C ASP A 121 8.07 8.99 -7.16
N THR A 122 7.83 8.14 -6.17
CA THR A 122 8.72 7.04 -5.84
C THR A 122 8.18 5.75 -6.42
N GLN A 123 8.85 5.25 -7.46
CA GLN A 123 8.62 3.92 -8.00
C GLN A 123 9.41 2.89 -7.17
N ILE A 124 8.74 1.83 -6.75
CA ILE A 124 9.28 0.74 -5.93
C ILE A 124 9.42 -0.49 -6.82
N TYR A 125 10.64 -1.01 -6.93
CA TYR A 125 10.94 -2.20 -7.72
C TYR A 125 11.36 -3.37 -6.85
N TYR A 126 10.93 -4.58 -7.21
CA TYR A 126 11.44 -5.85 -6.68
C TYR A 126 12.11 -6.63 -7.82
N ARG A 127 13.43 -6.85 -7.72
CA ARG A 127 14.23 -7.58 -8.73
C ARG A 127 14.06 -7.08 -10.17
N GLY A 128 13.70 -5.81 -10.35
CA GLY A 128 13.50 -5.16 -11.64
C GLY A 128 12.04 -5.04 -12.07
N ASP A 129 11.11 -5.70 -11.39
CA ASP A 129 9.67 -5.55 -11.63
C ASP A 129 9.12 -4.38 -10.82
N LEU A 130 8.31 -3.53 -11.45
CA LEU A 130 7.62 -2.42 -10.78
C LEU A 130 6.46 -2.99 -9.96
N ILE A 131 6.47 -2.78 -8.65
CA ILE A 131 5.45 -3.34 -7.75
C ILE A 131 4.61 -2.27 -7.05
N GLY A 132 5.12 -1.03 -7.01
CA GLY A 132 4.46 0.07 -6.34
C GLY A 132 4.89 1.42 -6.89
N VAL A 133 3.97 2.39 -6.84
CA VAL A 133 4.22 3.80 -7.13
C VAL A 133 3.64 4.61 -5.98
N VAL A 134 4.46 5.44 -5.34
CA VAL A 134 4.03 6.38 -4.30
C VAL A 134 3.96 7.76 -4.92
N GLN A 135 2.76 8.33 -4.96
CA GLN A 135 2.49 9.56 -5.70
C GLN A 135 3.11 10.78 -5.05
N ASP A 136 3.59 11.67 -5.91
CA ASP A 136 3.96 13.04 -5.56
C ASP A 136 4.96 13.16 -4.38
N THR A 137 5.78 12.12 -4.15
CA THR A 137 6.82 12.11 -3.11
C THR A 137 8.08 11.33 -3.51
N THR A 138 9.23 11.85 -3.11
CA THR A 138 10.55 11.20 -3.21
C THR A 138 11.13 10.84 -1.85
N ASP A 139 10.37 11.01 -0.76
CA ASP A 139 10.88 10.86 0.61
C ASP A 139 10.85 9.40 1.12
N VAL A 140 10.44 8.44 0.27
CA VAL A 140 10.40 7.03 0.63
C VAL A 140 11.81 6.44 0.71
N LEU A 141 12.13 5.77 1.80
CA LEU A 141 13.44 5.19 2.09
C LEU A 141 13.34 3.71 2.45
N LEU A 142 14.03 2.85 1.69
CA LEU A 142 14.03 1.39 1.92
C LEU A 142 14.42 0.98 3.35
N ARG A 143 15.29 1.73 4.03
CA ARG A 143 15.77 1.40 5.38
C ARG A 143 14.85 1.88 6.51
N ALA A 144 13.97 2.84 6.23
CA ALA A 144 13.11 3.45 7.24
C ALA A 144 11.65 3.06 7.05
N ASP A 145 11.21 2.86 5.80
CA ASP A 145 9.80 2.78 5.45
C ASP A 145 9.34 1.37 5.10
N PHE A 146 10.26 0.40 5.07
CA PHE A 146 9.94 -0.97 4.73
C PHE A 146 10.17 -1.89 5.93
N ASN A 147 9.16 -2.69 6.22
CA ASN A 147 9.25 -3.85 7.08
C ASN A 147 9.38 -5.09 6.19
N PHE A 148 10.59 -5.64 6.12
CA PHE A 148 10.87 -6.85 5.36
C PHE A 148 10.53 -8.10 6.18
N VAL A 149 9.75 -9.01 5.60
CA VAL A 149 9.22 -10.23 6.24
C VAL A 149 9.56 -11.50 5.48
#